data_AF-A0A835VI23-F1
#
_entry.id   AF-A0A835VI23-F1
#
_cell.length_a   1.000
_cell.length_b   1.000
_cell.length_c   1.000
_cell.angle_alpha   90.00
_cell.angle_beta   90.00
_cell.angle_gamma   90.00
#
_symmetry.space_group_name_H-M   'P 1'
#
loop_
_entity.id
_entity.type
_entity.pdbx_description
1 polymer ?
#
loop_
_entity_poly.entity_id
_entity_poly.type
_entity_poly.pdbx_seq_one_letter_code
_entity_poly.pdbx_strand_id
1 'polypeptide(L)'
;MWEAGCVDNMQDEDSEWLSSLTEHELDFLISLKELATTKAKNIGRKDLSKKFDIKVLRALGFILLEYFKERVRNTPAISDADELLASLNNSGLSNLNCNRNHQTKPLH
;
A
#
# COMPACT_ATOMS: atom_id res chain seq x y z
N MET A 1 -3.99 37.70 -7.88
CA MET A 1 -3.58 37.30 -6.52
C MET A 1 -4.85 36.86 -5.83
N TRP A 2 -5.18 35.58 -5.67
CA TRP A 2 -4.38 34.40 -5.31
C TRP A 2 -5.21 33.15 -5.70
N GLU A 3 -4.63 32.19 -6.42
CA GLU A 3 -5.14 30.80 -6.47
C GLU A 3 -3.91 29.89 -6.56
N ALA A 4 -3.42 29.49 -5.40
CA ALA A 4 -2.45 28.42 -5.25
C ALA A 4 -2.85 27.65 -4.00
N GLY A 5 -3.40 26.45 -4.16
CA GLY A 5 -3.82 25.66 -3.01
C GLY A 5 -4.59 24.39 -3.34
N CYS A 6 -4.19 23.63 -4.37
CA CYS A 6 -4.72 22.27 -4.56
C CYS A 6 -3.69 21.23 -5.05
N VAL A 7 -2.39 21.56 -5.15
CA VAL A 7 -1.41 20.61 -5.70
C VAL A 7 -0.51 19.96 -4.64
N ASP A 8 -0.52 20.43 -3.38
CA ASP A 8 0.47 20.00 -2.37
C ASP A 8 0.01 18.85 -1.45
N ASN A 9 -1.28 18.76 -1.12
CA ASN A 9 -1.73 17.83 -0.07
C ASN A 9 -1.59 16.33 -0.39
N MET A 10 -1.50 15.92 -1.67
CA MET A 10 -1.38 14.49 -2.03
C MET A 10 0.05 13.96 -1.97
N GLN A 11 1.05 14.80 -2.19
CA GLN A 11 2.45 14.38 -2.04
C GLN A 11 2.82 14.29 -0.56
N ASP A 12 2.28 15.19 0.25
CA ASP A 12 2.46 15.16 1.70
C ASP A 12 1.87 13.90 2.34
N GLU A 13 0.67 13.46 1.95
CA GLU A 13 0.04 12.26 2.53
C GLU A 13 0.79 10.95 2.21
N ASP A 14 1.37 10.84 1.02
CA ASP A 14 2.16 9.67 0.63
C ASP A 14 3.54 9.69 1.32
N SER A 15 4.12 10.88 1.52
CA SER A 15 5.36 11.08 2.28
C SER A 15 5.17 10.80 3.78
N GLU A 16 4.08 11.31 4.37
CA GLU A 16 3.69 11.06 5.75
C GLU A 16 3.44 9.56 5.99
N TRP A 17 2.70 8.91 5.08
CA TRP A 17 2.50 7.47 5.15
C TRP A 17 3.82 6.70 5.11
N LEU A 18 4.72 7.00 4.18
CA LEU A 18 6.04 6.34 4.16
C LEU A 18 6.82 6.56 5.46
N SER A 19 6.76 7.77 6.01
CA SER A 19 7.45 8.11 7.26
C SER A 19 6.87 7.40 8.48
N SER A 20 5.61 6.94 8.41
CA SER A 20 4.95 6.17 9.45
C SER A 20 5.31 4.68 9.46
N LEU A 21 5.96 4.18 8.40
CA LEU A 21 6.29 2.76 8.25
C LEU A 21 7.56 2.40 9.04
N THR A 22 7.56 1.19 9.58
CA THR A 22 8.77 0.58 10.15
C THR A 22 9.78 0.20 9.05
N GLU A 23 11.04 -0.01 9.42
CA GLU A 23 12.11 -0.42 8.50
C GLU A 23 11.73 -1.70 7.74
N HIS A 24 11.18 -2.70 8.42
CA HIS A 24 10.76 -3.96 7.79
C HIS A 24 9.60 -3.80 6.80
N GLU A 25 8.68 -2.87 7.05
CA GLU A 25 7.58 -2.57 6.14
C GLU A 25 8.10 -1.84 4.88
N LEU A 26 9.07 -0.94 5.05
CA LEU A 26 9.76 -0.29 3.93
C LEU A 26 10.54 -1.32 3.10
N ASP A 27 11.32 -2.20 3.73
CA ASP A 27 12.06 -3.28 3.08
C ASP A 27 11.13 -4.22 2.30
N PHE A 28 9.97 -4.54 2.86
CA PHE A 28 8.95 -5.33 2.18
C PHE A 28 8.45 -4.65 0.90
N LEU A 29 8.14 -3.36 0.95
CA LEU A 29 7.68 -2.59 -0.22
C LEU A 29 8.79 -2.45 -1.28
N ILE A 30 10.03 -2.24 -0.86
CA ILE A 30 11.20 -2.19 -1.76
C ILE A 30 11.36 -3.55 -2.46
N SER A 31 11.37 -4.64 -1.70
CA SER A 31 11.47 -6.01 -2.22
C SER A 31 10.34 -6.32 -3.20
N LEU A 32 9.11 -5.88 -2.90
CA LEU A 32 7.96 -6.04 -3.79
C LEU A 32 8.15 -5.30 -5.12
N LYS A 33 8.64 -4.05 -5.07
CA LYS A 33 8.94 -3.25 -6.25
C LYS A 33 10.04 -3.88 -7.11
N GLU A 34 11.10 -4.38 -6.47
CA GLU A 34 12.21 -5.06 -7.14
C GLU A 34 11.76 -6.35 -7.82
N LEU A 35 10.96 -7.17 -7.13
CA LEU A 35 10.39 -8.39 -7.67
C LEU A 35 9.51 -8.10 -8.90
N ALA A 36 8.60 -7.13 -8.78
CA ALA A 36 7.74 -6.71 -9.87
C ALA A 36 8.54 -6.19 -11.08
N THR A 37 9.55 -5.36 -10.81
CA THR A 37 10.45 -4.81 -11.85
C THR A 37 11.23 -5.91 -12.55
N THR A 38 11.76 -6.87 -11.80
CA THR A 38 12.50 -8.01 -12.34
C THR A 38 11.62 -8.88 -13.23
N LYS A 39 10.40 -9.20 -12.77
CA LYS A 39 9.44 -9.94 -13.59
C LYS A 39 9.06 -9.19 -14.87
N ALA A 40 8.79 -7.88 -14.79
CA ALA A 40 8.48 -7.04 -15.94
C ALA A 40 9.62 -7.01 -16.97
N LYS A 41 10.86 -6.93 -16.52
CA LYS A 41 12.05 -7.03 -17.38
C LYS A 41 12.16 -8.40 -18.05
N ASN A 42 11.96 -9.48 -17.31
CA ASN A 42 12.08 -10.85 -17.82
C ASN A 42 11.05 -11.17 -18.92
N ILE A 43 9.86 -10.58 -18.85
CA ILE A 43 8.82 -10.74 -19.89
C ILE A 43 8.93 -9.71 -21.04
N GLY A 44 10.00 -8.91 -21.07
CA GLY A 44 10.23 -7.88 -22.09
C GLY A 44 9.37 -6.63 -21.96
N ARG A 45 8.60 -6.46 -20.87
CA ARG A 45 7.68 -5.34 -20.64
C ARG A 45 8.25 -4.34 -19.64
N LYS A 46 9.33 -3.65 -20.02
CA LYS A 46 10.02 -2.68 -19.14
C LYS A 46 9.16 -1.45 -18.79
N ASP A 47 8.13 -1.16 -19.59
CA ASP A 47 7.14 -0.11 -19.33
C ASP A 47 6.28 -0.42 -18.10
N LEU A 48 6.01 -1.70 -17.84
CA LEU A 48 5.22 -2.16 -16.70
C LEU A 48 5.91 -1.87 -15.36
N SER A 49 7.24 -1.86 -15.29
CA SER A 49 7.95 -1.54 -14.05
C SER A 49 7.72 -0.09 -13.60
N LYS A 50 7.42 0.83 -14.54
CA LYS A 50 7.12 2.23 -14.22
C LYS A 50 5.75 2.41 -13.57
N LYS A 51 4.88 1.41 -13.66
CA LYS A 51 3.54 1.44 -13.07
C LYS A 51 3.53 1.12 -11.57
N PHE A 52 4.63 0.61 -11.01
CA PHE A 52 4.76 0.35 -9.57
C PHE A 52 5.22 1.62 -8.85
N ASP A 53 4.39 2.65 -8.90
CA ASP A 53 4.55 3.87 -8.12
C ASP A 53 4.14 3.66 -6.65
N ILE A 54 4.32 4.69 -5.84
CA ILE A 54 4.02 4.67 -4.40
C ILE A 54 2.57 4.28 -4.11
N LYS A 55 1.61 4.74 -4.92
CA LYS A 55 0.18 4.49 -4.74
C LYS A 55 -0.14 3.03 -5.02
N VAL A 56 0.43 2.48 -6.10
CA VAL A 56 0.31 1.06 -6.43
C VAL A 56 0.99 0.19 -5.38
N LEU A 57 2.16 0.57 -4.88
CA LEU A 57 2.86 -0.17 -3.81
C LEU A 57 2.06 -0.17 -2.50
N ARG A 58 1.48 0.97 -2.10
CA ARG A 58 0.59 1.08 -0.95
C ARG A 58 -0.63 0.18 -1.09
N ALA A 59 -1.30 0.21 -2.25
CA ALA A 59 -2.46 -0.65 -2.52
C ALA A 59 -2.09 -2.14 -2.50
N LEU A 60 -0.97 -2.53 -3.10
CA LEU A 60 -0.51 -3.92 -3.10
C LEU A 60 -0.10 -4.38 -1.69
N GLY A 61 0.59 -3.52 -0.92
CA GLY A 61 0.96 -3.78 0.47
C GLY A 61 -0.28 -4.08 1.32
N PHE A 62 -1.33 -3.26 1.20
CA PHE A 62 -2.61 -3.48 1.87
C PHE A 62 -3.26 -4.82 1.46
N ILE A 63 -3.40 -5.07 0.15
CA ILE A 63 -4.04 -6.29 -0.36
C ILE A 63 -3.31 -7.53 0.12
N LEU A 64 -1.98 -7.54 0.07
CA LEU A 64 -1.16 -8.66 0.51
C LEU A 64 -1.25 -8.86 2.04
N LEU A 65 -1.26 -7.77 2.81
CA LEU A 65 -1.43 -7.82 4.26
C LEU A 65 -2.79 -8.41 4.65
N GLU A 66 -3.88 -7.94 4.05
CA GLU A 66 -5.22 -8.46 4.33
C GLU A 66 -5.38 -9.93 3.88
N TYR A 67 -4.82 -10.28 2.72
CA TYR A 67 -4.74 -11.67 2.28
C TYR A 67 -3.97 -12.54 3.28
N PHE A 68 -2.84 -12.06 3.80
CA PHE A 68 -2.06 -12.79 4.78
C PHE A 68 -2.81 -12.95 6.11
N LYS A 69 -3.47 -11.90 6.61
CA LYS A 69 -4.33 -11.98 7.80
C LYS A 69 -5.44 -13.01 7.63
N GLU A 70 -6.11 -13.03 6.48
CA GLU A 70 -7.15 -14.02 6.18
C GLU A 70 -6.58 -15.45 6.16
N ARG A 71 -5.42 -15.66 5.55
CA ARG A 71 -4.75 -16.96 5.56
C ARG A 71 -4.42 -17.42 6.98
N VAL A 72 -3.94 -16.52 7.83
CA VAL A 72 -3.58 -16.84 9.22
C VAL A 72 -4.83 -17.26 10.00
N ARG A 73 -5.93 -16.50 9.88
CA ARG A 73 -7.23 -16.85 10.50
C ARG A 73 -7.74 -18.22 10.09
N ASN A 74 -7.51 -18.59 8.83
CA ASN A 74 -8.02 -19.83 8.24
C ASN A 74 -7.04 -21.02 8.32
N THR A 75 -5.88 -20.86 8.96
CA THR A 75 -4.87 -21.94 9.08
C THR A 75 -4.88 -22.52 10.49
N PRO A 76 -5.47 -23.71 10.71
CA PRO A 76 -5.66 -24.30 12.04
C PRO A 76 -4.37 -24.78 12.73
N ALA A 77 -3.21 -24.74 12.06
CA ALA A 77 -1.94 -25.24 12.57
C ALA A 77 -1.01 -24.15 13.14
N ILE A 78 -1.42 -22.87 13.12
CA ILE A 78 -0.60 -21.78 13.65
C ILE A 78 -0.90 -21.64 15.15
N SER A 79 -0.01 -22.17 16.00
CA SER A 79 -0.12 -22.11 17.46
C SER A 79 -0.31 -20.68 17.98
N ASP A 80 0.29 -19.71 17.31
CA ASP A 80 0.35 -18.30 17.75
C ASP A 80 -0.41 -17.38 16.76
N ALA A 81 -1.49 -17.88 16.17
CA ALA A 81 -2.26 -17.14 15.16
C ALA A 81 -2.75 -15.79 15.66
N ASP A 82 -3.21 -15.73 16.92
CA ASP A 82 -3.73 -14.50 17.53
C ASP A 82 -2.64 -13.44 17.74
N GLU A 83 -1.46 -13.84 18.20
CA GLU A 83 -0.31 -12.94 18.37
C GLU A 83 0.18 -12.42 17.01
N LEU A 84 0.28 -13.30 16.02
CA LEU A 84 0.65 -12.93 14.67
C LEU A 84 -0.38 -11.97 14.05
N LEU A 85 -1.69 -12.22 14.22
CA LEU A 85 -2.73 -11.32 13.76
C LEU A 85 -2.68 -9.96 14.46
N ALA A 86 -2.40 -9.93 15.76
CA ALA A 86 -2.23 -8.68 16.51
C ALA A 86 -1.06 -7.86 15.95
N SER A 87 0.08 -8.49 15.67
CA SER A 87 1.22 -7.85 15.01
C SER A 87 0.86 -7.29 13.64
N LEU A 88 0.18 -8.07 12.79
CA LEU A 88 -0.25 -7.65 11.45
C LEU A 88 -1.29 -6.52 11.48
N ASN A 89 -2.14 -6.47 12.49
CA ASN A 89 -3.14 -5.41 12.65
C ASN A 89 -2.50 -4.07 13.03
N ASN A 90 -1.32 -4.08 13.64
CA ASN A 90 -0.57 -2.87 13.99
C ASN A 90 0.34 -2.37 12.84
N SER A 91 0.25 -2.98 11.66
CA SER A 91 1.05 -2.58 10.48
C SER A 91 0.54 -1.27 9.87
N GLY A 92 1.46 -0.37 9.54
CA GLY A 92 1.20 0.87 8.79
C GLY A 92 0.74 0.65 7.35
N LEU A 93 0.90 -0.57 6.82
CA LEU A 93 0.39 -0.96 5.49
C LEU A 93 -1.14 -1.10 5.45
N SER A 94 -1.79 -1.21 6.61
CA SER A 94 -3.26 -1.32 6.70
C SER A 94 -3.99 0.00 6.38
N ASN A 95 -3.26 1.12 6.29
CA ASN A 95 -3.83 2.43 6.05
C ASN A 95 -3.94 2.73 4.55
N LEU A 96 -5.10 2.41 3.95
CA LEU A 96 -5.45 2.88 2.61
C LEU A 96 -5.96 4.32 2.67
N ASN A 97 -5.31 5.23 1.95
CA ASN A 97 -5.92 6.52 1.65
C ASN A 97 -7.01 6.33 0.58
N CYS A 98 -8.22 5.98 1.01
CA CYS A 98 -9.40 5.95 0.16
C CYS A 98 -9.93 7.37 -0.03
N ASN A 99 -9.25 8.21 -0.82
CA ASN A 99 -9.87 9.46 -1.23
C ASN A 99 -11.02 9.17 -2.21
N ARG A 100 -12.24 9.04 -1.67
CA ARG A 100 -13.51 8.92 -2.42
C ARG A 100 -13.84 10.26 -3.08
N ASN A 101 -13.13 10.61 -4.15
CA ASN A 101 -13.52 11.73 -5.01
C ASN A 101 -14.63 11.32 -5.99
N HIS A 102 -15.77 10.92 -5.45
CA HIS A 102 -17.07 10.97 -6.12
C HIS A 102 -18.14 11.38 -5.10
N GLN A 103 -17.99 12.56 -4.49
CA GLN A 103 -19.18 13.32 -4.12
C GLN A 103 -19.69 13.98 -5.39
N THR A 104 -20.61 13.29 -6.09
CA THR A 104 -21.48 13.94 -7.06
C THR A 104 -22.27 15.02 -6.31
N LYS A 105 -22.05 16.28 -6.69
CA LYS A 105 -22.90 17.41 -6.30
C LYS A 105 -24.36 17.01 -6.54
N PRO A 106 -25.29 17.17 -5.58
CA PRO A 106 -26.70 17.08 -5.91
C PRO A 106 -27.05 18.28 -6.79
N LEU A 107 -27.64 18.01 -7.95
CA LEU A 107 -28.27 19.03 -8.78
C LEU A 107 -29.42 19.61 -7.95
N HIS A 108 -29.38 20.92 -7.69
CA HIS A 108 -30.55 21.65 -7.24
C HIS A 108 -30.62 23.01 -7.94
#